data_AF-A0AA88GND6-F1
#
_entry.id   AF-A0AA88GND6-F1
#
_cell.length_a   1.000
_cell.length_b   1.000
_cell.length_c   1.000
_cell.angle_alpha   90.00
_cell.angle_beta   90.00
_cell.angle_gamma   90.00
#
_symmetry.space_group_name_H-M   'P 1'
#
loop_
_entity.id
_entity.type
_entity.pdbx_description
1 polymer ?
#
loop_
_entity_poly.entity_id
_entity_poly.type
_entity_poly.pdbx_seq_one_letter_code
_entity_poly.pdbx_strand_id
1 'polypeptide(L)'
;MMMHHDPIVRISDCSSNSSESQRQQQNYCSNNVPMTITLKSFLNDLETCFKNGQGKVNPEEVKSIFRKYSNEMDINDFEPYCYADSTSTYTRNLVMNNPYFSLIVLVWNPQQHSCIHAHGGSQCWFRVLRGQVKECRWLVNPKQDTSLSPVNPTKEFIANLGTIGYIDDSNGVHCIVNMADEISVSLHCYAPPYQECACYSDDTGEIFNGKVMFDSVGGQVLHSHDTMYNFLRKEKEEAAQKQL
;
A
#
# COMPACT_ATOMS: atom_id res chain seq x y z
N MET A 1 -29.19 13.69 7.82
CA MET A 1 -28.94 12.32 8.29
C MET A 1 -27.43 12.18 8.33
N MET A 2 -26.80 12.22 9.52
CA MET A 2 -25.36 12.01 9.62
C MET A 2 -25.10 10.56 9.22
N MET A 3 -24.40 10.34 8.11
CA MET A 3 -23.91 9.01 7.78
C MET A 3 -22.85 8.70 8.83
N HIS A 4 -23.15 7.76 9.73
CA HIS A 4 -22.14 7.20 10.61
C HIS A 4 -21.19 6.42 9.70
N HIS A 5 -20.00 6.98 9.41
CA HIS A 5 -18.92 6.20 8.83
C HIS A 5 -18.51 5.16 9.86
N ASP A 6 -18.49 3.90 9.44
CA ASP A 6 -17.91 2.83 10.24
C ASP A 6 -16.42 3.14 10.47
N PRO A 7 -15.88 2.86 11.66
CA PRO A 7 -14.50 3.14 11.95
C PRO A 7 -13.58 2.23 11.10
N ILE A 8 -12.42 2.76 10.76
CA ILE A 8 -11.30 1.96 10.25
C ILE A 8 -10.88 0.97 11.35
N VAL A 9 -10.87 -0.32 11.05
CA VAL A 9 -10.67 -1.42 12.01
C VAL A 9 -9.56 -2.36 11.55
N ARG A 10 -8.86 -3.01 12.48
CA ARG A 10 -7.91 -4.07 12.11
C ARG A 10 -8.66 -5.30 11.62
N ILE A 11 -8.14 -5.94 10.58
CA ILE A 11 -8.79 -7.12 9.99
C ILE A 11 -8.91 -8.31 10.96
N SER A 12 -8.05 -8.36 11.99
CA SER A 12 -8.09 -9.38 13.05
C SER A 12 -9.31 -9.22 13.94
N ASP A 13 -9.67 -7.99 14.29
CA ASP A 13 -10.81 -7.64 15.14
C ASP A 13 -12.16 -7.95 14.48
N CYS A 14 -12.24 -7.86 13.14
CA CYS A 14 -13.45 -8.15 12.36
C CYS A 14 -13.93 -9.61 12.45
N SER A 15 -13.07 -10.55 12.86
CA SER A 15 -13.35 -11.99 12.91
C SER A 15 -14.18 -12.41 14.14
N SER A 16 -14.43 -11.49 15.08
CA SER A 16 -15.02 -11.80 16.39
C SER A 16 -16.44 -11.25 16.54
N ASN A 17 -17.44 -11.97 16.05
CA ASN A 17 -18.83 -11.71 16.40
C ASN A 17 -19.25 -12.53 17.62
N SER A 18 -19.11 -11.98 18.85
CA SER A 18 -20.10 -12.14 19.92
C SER A 18 -19.90 -11.14 21.07
N SER A 19 -20.98 -10.42 21.37
CA SER A 19 -21.36 -9.75 22.64
C SER A 19 -20.46 -8.67 23.26
N GLU A 20 -21.08 -7.49 23.39
CA GLU A 20 -21.00 -6.51 24.50
C GLU A 20 -19.67 -5.81 24.85
N SER A 21 -19.65 -4.53 24.49
CA SER A 21 -19.23 -3.40 25.33
C SER A 21 -18.08 -3.61 26.32
N GLN A 22 -16.87 -3.25 25.90
CA GLN A 22 -16.00 -2.40 26.73
C GLN A 22 -15.25 -1.41 25.83
N ARG A 23 -15.75 -0.18 25.76
CA ARG A 23 -14.93 0.97 25.39
C ARG A 23 -13.90 1.18 26.50
N GLN A 24 -12.77 0.48 26.42
CA GLN A 24 -11.58 0.94 27.12
C GLN A 24 -10.88 1.93 26.19
N GLN A 25 -10.98 3.21 26.55
CA GLN A 25 -10.07 4.25 26.07
C GLN A 25 -8.65 3.83 26.48
N GLN A 26 -7.95 3.09 25.64
CA GLN A 26 -6.51 2.94 25.78
C GLN A 26 -5.86 4.17 25.16
N ASN A 27 -5.18 4.92 26.01
CA ASN A 27 -4.33 6.05 25.65
C ASN A 27 -3.33 5.63 24.56
N TYR A 28 -3.56 6.02 23.32
CA TYR A 28 -2.58 5.91 22.24
C TYR A 28 -1.53 7.02 22.39
N CYS A 29 -0.69 6.89 23.41
CA CYS A 29 0.57 7.60 23.50
C CYS A 29 1.62 6.83 22.68
N SER A 30 2.06 7.45 21.58
CA SER A 30 3.39 7.37 20.95
C SER A 30 4.24 6.14 21.30
N ASN A 31 3.95 4.98 20.71
CA ASN A 31 4.87 3.84 20.69
C ASN A 31 4.85 3.22 19.30
N ASN A 32 6.02 3.16 18.66
CA ASN A 32 6.22 2.42 17.41
C ASN A 32 5.80 0.96 17.63
N VAL A 33 4.95 0.42 16.75
CA VAL A 33 4.61 -1.00 16.79
C VAL A 33 5.90 -1.82 16.72
N PRO A 34 6.15 -2.75 17.68
CA PRO A 34 7.34 -3.58 17.66
C PRO A 34 7.34 -4.50 16.43
N MET A 35 8.31 -4.30 15.53
CA MET A 35 8.51 -5.18 14.37
C MET A 35 9.21 -6.49 14.77
N THR A 36 8.84 -7.58 14.09
CA THR A 36 9.53 -8.87 14.18
C THR A 36 10.98 -8.75 13.71
N ILE A 37 11.84 -9.68 14.13
CA ILE A 37 13.25 -9.72 13.69
C ILE A 37 13.33 -9.94 12.16
N THR A 38 12.43 -10.77 11.62
CA THR A 38 12.32 -11.04 10.19
C THR A 38 11.97 -9.78 9.41
N LEU A 39 10.91 -9.05 9.82
CA LEU A 39 10.51 -7.80 9.16
C LEU A 39 11.64 -6.75 9.21
N LYS A 40 12.31 -6.59 10.35
CA LYS A 40 13.49 -5.70 10.46
C LYS A 40 14.59 -6.08 9.47
N SER A 41 14.88 -7.37 9.33
CA SER A 41 15.92 -7.85 8.41
C SER A 41 15.53 -7.61 6.95
N PHE A 42 14.27 -7.86 6.60
CA PHE A 42 13.73 -7.56 5.27
C PHE A 42 13.84 -6.06 4.92
N LEU A 43 13.47 -5.18 5.85
CA LEU A 43 13.59 -3.72 5.66
C LEU A 43 15.05 -3.27 5.48
N ASN A 44 15.98 -3.84 6.25
CA ASN A 44 17.41 -3.52 6.13
C ASN A 44 17.99 -3.95 4.77
N ASP A 45 17.58 -5.11 4.24
CA ASP A 45 17.99 -5.59 2.93
C ASP A 45 17.45 -4.67 1.81
N LEU A 46 16.18 -4.27 1.90
CA LEU A 46 15.59 -3.30 0.96
C LEU A 46 16.32 -1.95 1.03
N GLU A 47 16.54 -1.41 2.22
CA GLU A 47 17.23 -0.14 2.40
C GLU A 47 18.64 -0.19 1.82
N THR A 48 19.39 -1.27 2.06
CA THR A 48 20.72 -1.47 1.48
C THR A 48 20.68 -1.50 -0.04
N CYS A 49 19.74 -2.27 -0.62
CA CYS A 49 19.56 -2.38 -2.07
C CYS A 49 19.24 -1.01 -2.70
N PHE A 50 18.23 -0.30 -2.19
CA PHE A 50 17.84 0.98 -2.76
C PHE A 50 18.84 2.10 -2.50
N LYS A 51 19.53 2.10 -1.36
CA LYS A 51 20.60 3.07 -1.09
C LYS A 51 21.76 2.93 -2.07
N ASN A 52 22.15 1.71 -2.41
CA ASN A 52 23.20 1.43 -3.39
C ASN A 52 22.77 1.85 -4.81
N GLY A 53 21.49 1.67 -5.17
CA GLY A 53 20.91 2.10 -6.44
C GLY A 53 20.39 3.53 -6.47
N GLN A 54 20.59 4.34 -5.41
CA GLN A 54 20.04 5.70 -5.29
C GLN A 54 18.53 5.79 -5.57
N GLY A 55 17.76 4.79 -5.12
CA GLY A 55 16.30 4.73 -5.26
C GLY A 55 15.79 4.09 -6.55
N LYS A 56 16.66 3.73 -7.51
CA LYS A 56 16.27 3.00 -8.73
C LYS A 56 17.20 1.81 -8.95
N VAL A 57 16.63 0.61 -8.99
CA VAL A 57 17.38 -0.66 -8.98
C VAL A 57 16.87 -1.61 -10.05
N ASN A 58 17.63 -2.66 -10.32
CA ASN A 58 17.15 -3.77 -11.14
C ASN A 58 15.96 -4.45 -10.43
N PRO A 59 14.79 -4.59 -11.10
CA PRO A 59 13.61 -5.25 -10.54
C PRO A 59 13.86 -6.62 -9.92
N GLU A 60 14.77 -7.40 -10.49
CA GLU A 60 15.05 -8.76 -10.03
C GLU A 60 15.82 -8.81 -8.70
N GLU A 61 16.59 -7.77 -8.37
CA GLU A 61 17.29 -7.69 -7.08
C GLU A 61 16.29 -7.59 -5.93
N VAL A 62 15.30 -6.71 -6.06
CA VAL A 62 14.23 -6.55 -5.06
C VAL A 62 13.34 -7.79 -5.01
N LYS A 63 12.98 -8.39 -6.16
CA LYS A 63 12.26 -9.67 -6.16
C LYS A 63 13.04 -10.78 -5.47
N SER A 64 14.37 -10.80 -5.57
CA SER A 64 15.21 -11.74 -4.85
C SER A 64 15.10 -11.56 -3.33
N ILE A 65 15.07 -10.30 -2.86
CA ILE A 65 14.83 -9.99 -1.44
C ILE A 65 13.45 -10.48 -1.01
N PHE A 66 12.38 -10.17 -1.75
CA PHE A 66 11.04 -10.69 -1.44
C PHE A 66 10.98 -12.22 -1.38
N ARG A 67 11.69 -12.91 -2.29
CA ARG A 67 11.80 -14.39 -2.29
C ARG A 67 12.61 -14.93 -1.13
N LYS A 68 13.70 -14.27 -0.73
CA LYS A 68 14.51 -14.65 0.43
C LYS A 68 13.67 -14.81 1.70
N TYR A 69 12.70 -13.91 1.90
CA TYR A 69 11.81 -13.91 3.06
C TYR A 69 10.45 -14.59 2.79
N SER A 70 10.28 -15.37 1.72
CA SER A 70 8.96 -15.91 1.35
C SER A 70 8.38 -16.90 2.35
N ASN A 71 9.25 -17.68 3.00
CA ASN A 71 8.85 -18.75 3.92
C ASN A 71 8.92 -18.32 5.39
N GLU A 72 9.54 -17.18 5.67
CA GLU A 72 9.79 -16.67 7.04
C GLU A 72 8.90 -15.47 7.38
N MET A 73 8.27 -14.86 6.37
CA MET A 73 7.45 -13.68 6.52
C MET A 73 6.08 -13.91 5.89
N ASP A 74 5.03 -13.73 6.68
CA ASP A 74 3.64 -13.90 6.29
C ASP A 74 2.78 -12.69 6.71
N ILE A 75 1.46 -12.82 6.66
CA ILE A 75 0.56 -11.73 7.05
C ILE A 75 0.68 -11.33 8.52
N ASN A 76 1.10 -12.22 9.43
CA ASN A 76 1.19 -11.93 10.86
C ASN A 76 2.29 -10.91 11.16
N ASP A 77 3.37 -10.90 10.38
CA ASP A 77 4.40 -9.84 10.46
C ASP A 77 3.86 -8.46 10.09
N PHE A 78 2.76 -8.40 9.33
CA PHE A 78 2.12 -7.19 8.85
C PHE A 78 0.76 -6.90 9.49
N GLU A 79 0.25 -7.78 10.34
CA GLU A 79 -1.07 -7.67 10.97
C GLU A 79 -1.29 -6.29 11.64
N PRO A 80 -0.31 -5.71 12.36
CA PRO A 80 -0.50 -4.41 13.00
C PRO A 80 -0.75 -3.23 12.04
N TYR A 81 -0.49 -3.44 10.74
CA TYR A 81 -0.70 -2.47 9.68
C TYR A 81 -1.92 -2.80 8.80
N CYS A 82 -2.60 -3.92 9.04
CA CYS A 82 -3.73 -4.37 8.22
C CYS A 82 -5.05 -3.76 8.71
N TYR A 83 -5.27 -2.48 8.42
CA TYR A 83 -6.54 -1.82 8.70
C TYR A 83 -7.46 -1.82 7.48
N ALA A 84 -8.74 -2.13 7.67
CA ALA A 84 -9.78 -2.06 6.65
C ALA A 84 -10.78 -0.94 6.98
N ASP A 85 -11.32 -0.33 5.94
CA ASP A 85 -12.49 0.54 5.99
C ASP A 85 -13.54 -0.06 5.07
N SER A 86 -14.62 -0.61 5.62
CA SER A 86 -15.68 -1.25 4.84
C SER A 86 -16.41 -0.29 3.88
N THR A 87 -16.27 1.02 4.08
CA THR A 87 -16.91 2.05 3.24
C THR A 87 -16.04 2.51 2.07
N SER A 88 -14.76 2.11 2.05
CA SER A 88 -13.80 2.43 0.99
C SER A 88 -13.58 1.26 0.04
N THR A 89 -12.93 1.49 -1.11
CA THR A 89 -12.58 0.40 -2.05
C THR A 89 -11.43 -0.45 -1.48
N TYR A 90 -10.41 0.22 -0.97
CA TYR A 90 -9.28 -0.36 -0.26
C TYR A 90 -8.62 0.71 0.60
N THR A 91 -7.81 0.28 1.57
CA THR A 91 -7.01 1.19 2.41
C THR A 91 -5.52 1.10 2.06
N ARG A 92 -4.77 2.15 2.36
CA ARG A 92 -3.32 2.27 2.19
C ARG A 92 -2.67 2.52 3.54
N ASN A 93 -1.95 1.53 4.04
CA ASN A 93 -1.39 1.54 5.40
C ASN A 93 0.13 1.61 5.34
N LEU A 94 0.71 2.74 5.75
CA LEU A 94 2.14 2.97 5.66
C LEU A 94 2.89 2.19 6.75
N VAL A 95 3.78 1.28 6.30
CA VAL A 95 4.66 0.50 7.19
C VAL A 95 5.97 1.25 7.43
N MET A 96 6.61 1.70 6.34
CA MET A 96 7.88 2.42 6.39
C MET A 96 7.97 3.43 5.24
N ASN A 97 8.59 4.58 5.52
CA ASN A 97 8.94 5.57 4.51
C ASN A 97 10.35 6.11 4.79
N ASN A 98 11.18 6.18 3.76
CA ASN A 98 12.48 6.85 3.81
C ASN A 98 12.76 7.53 2.45
N PRO A 99 13.88 8.24 2.26
CA PRO A 99 14.16 8.91 0.99
C PRO A 99 14.26 7.98 -0.24
N TYR A 100 14.44 6.68 -0.04
CA TYR A 100 14.70 5.71 -1.10
C TYR A 100 13.48 4.87 -1.48
N PHE A 101 12.61 4.53 -0.52
CA PHE A 101 11.39 3.78 -0.81
C PHE A 101 10.30 3.99 0.25
N SER A 102 9.07 3.64 -0.12
CA SER A 102 7.93 3.47 0.78
C SER A 102 7.43 2.03 0.73
N LEU A 103 7.19 1.43 1.90
CA LEU A 103 6.56 0.12 2.03
C LEU A 103 5.18 0.27 2.66
N ILE A 104 4.16 -0.24 1.98
CA ILE A 104 2.77 -0.06 2.38
C ILE A 104 1.97 -1.37 2.27
N VAL A 105 0.99 -1.54 3.15
CA VAL A 105 0.04 -2.64 3.10
C VAL A 105 -1.28 -2.12 2.55
N LEU A 106 -1.77 -2.75 1.49
CA LEU A 106 -3.09 -2.50 0.93
C LEU A 106 -4.05 -3.59 1.37
N VAL A 107 -5.18 -3.18 1.95
CA VAL A 107 -6.27 -4.08 2.33
C VAL A 107 -7.43 -3.82 1.39
N TRP A 108 -7.75 -4.82 0.56
CA TRP A 108 -8.73 -4.74 -0.50
C TRP A 108 -10.05 -5.32 -0.03
N ASN A 109 -11.12 -4.53 -0.05
CA ASN A 109 -12.44 -5.03 0.26
C ASN A 109 -12.93 -6.00 -0.83
N PRO A 110 -13.90 -6.88 -0.49
CA PRO A 110 -14.49 -7.80 -1.45
C PRO A 110 -15.03 -7.09 -2.69
N GLN A 111 -14.74 -7.64 -3.87
CA GLN A 111 -15.23 -7.15 -5.17
C GLN A 111 -14.87 -5.68 -5.48
N GLN A 112 -13.83 -5.14 -4.83
CA GLN A 112 -13.37 -3.77 -5.06
C GLN A 112 -12.07 -3.72 -5.88
N HIS A 113 -11.75 -2.55 -6.40
CA HIS A 113 -10.56 -2.30 -7.20
C HIS A 113 -9.96 -0.92 -6.98
N SER A 114 -8.73 -0.74 -7.46
CA SER A 114 -8.17 0.60 -7.67
C SER A 114 -8.71 1.21 -8.96
N CYS A 115 -8.57 2.53 -9.12
CA CYS A 115 -8.61 3.13 -10.46
C CYS A 115 -7.45 2.58 -11.31
N ILE A 116 -7.50 2.79 -12.63
CA ILE A 116 -6.34 2.55 -13.48
C ILE A 116 -5.32 3.66 -13.22
N HIS A 117 -4.08 3.31 -12.87
CA HIS A 117 -3.09 4.29 -12.44
C HIS A 117 -1.66 3.97 -12.89
N ALA A 118 -0.87 5.03 -12.98
CA ALA A 118 0.57 5.05 -13.15
C ALA A 118 1.30 5.10 -11.80
N HIS A 119 2.63 5.17 -11.84
CA HIS A 119 3.51 5.09 -10.67
C HIS A 119 4.35 6.36 -10.43
N GLY A 120 4.09 7.45 -11.16
CA GLY A 120 4.71 8.76 -10.90
C GLY A 120 6.23 8.77 -11.11
N GLY A 121 6.74 7.92 -12.00
CA GLY A 121 8.18 7.71 -12.22
C GLY A 121 8.84 6.71 -11.26
N SER A 122 8.10 6.17 -10.29
CA SER A 122 8.58 5.14 -9.37
C SER A 122 8.50 3.73 -9.97
N GLN A 123 9.34 2.85 -9.45
CA GLN A 123 9.21 1.40 -9.58
C GLN A 123 8.28 0.86 -8.50
N CYS A 124 7.47 -0.14 -8.84
CA CYS A 124 6.53 -0.79 -7.94
C CYS A 124 6.74 -2.29 -7.91
N TRP A 125 6.89 -2.84 -6.72
CA TRP A 125 6.80 -4.28 -6.45
C TRP A 125 5.62 -4.53 -5.54
N PHE A 126 4.94 -5.64 -5.72
CA PHE A 126 3.96 -6.09 -4.75
C PHE A 126 4.07 -7.58 -4.44
N ARG A 127 3.60 -7.98 -3.28
CA ARG A 127 3.43 -9.38 -2.88
C ARG A 127 2.08 -9.59 -2.21
N VAL A 128 1.35 -10.62 -2.64
CA VAL A 128 0.07 -10.98 -2.01
C VAL A 128 0.35 -11.68 -0.67
N LEU A 129 -0.23 -11.17 0.42
CA LEU A 129 -0.09 -11.67 1.79
C LEU A 129 -1.31 -12.47 2.27
N ARG A 130 -2.50 -12.20 1.71
CA ARG A 130 -3.74 -12.95 1.95
C ARG A 130 -4.64 -12.87 0.73
N GLY A 131 -5.36 -13.95 0.45
CA GLY A 131 -6.31 -14.01 -0.66
C GLY A 131 -5.62 -14.00 -2.02
N GLN A 132 -6.20 -13.25 -2.96
CA GLN A 132 -5.79 -13.19 -4.35
C GLN A 132 -6.20 -11.84 -4.94
N VAL A 133 -5.41 -11.30 -5.86
CA VAL A 133 -5.80 -10.13 -6.66
C VAL A 133 -5.62 -10.40 -8.14
N LYS A 134 -6.44 -9.79 -8.98
CA LYS A 134 -6.25 -9.73 -10.43
C LYS A 134 -5.56 -8.41 -10.77
N GLU A 135 -4.48 -8.48 -11.55
CA GLU A 135 -3.86 -7.31 -12.14
C GLU A 135 -4.23 -7.20 -13.61
N CYS A 136 -4.76 -6.03 -14.00
CA CYS A 136 -5.10 -5.68 -15.37
C CYS A 136 -4.16 -4.54 -15.81
N ARG A 137 -3.49 -4.68 -16.97
CA ARG A 137 -2.54 -3.69 -17.49
C ARG A 137 -2.95 -3.14 -18.84
N TRP A 138 -2.67 -1.85 -19.05
CA TRP A 138 -2.81 -1.15 -20.33
C TRP A 138 -1.47 -0.54 -20.71
N LEU A 139 -1.03 -0.81 -21.94
CA LEU A 139 0.19 -0.23 -22.48
C LEU A 139 -0.11 1.13 -23.11
N VAL A 140 -0.19 2.17 -22.27
CA VAL A 140 -0.40 3.56 -22.66
C VAL A 140 0.65 4.47 -22.02
N ASN A 141 0.81 5.67 -22.56
CA ASN A 141 1.66 6.72 -22.00
C ASN A 141 0.78 7.80 -21.36
N PRO A 142 0.69 7.88 -20.03
CA PRO A 142 -0.19 8.85 -19.36
C PRO A 142 0.16 10.32 -19.62
N LYS A 143 1.33 10.62 -20.21
CA LYS A 143 1.67 11.99 -20.66
C LYS A 143 1.07 12.36 -22.02
N GLN A 144 0.60 11.37 -22.79
CA GLN A 144 0.08 11.54 -24.14
C GLN A 144 -1.39 11.10 -24.21
N ASP A 145 -1.71 9.96 -23.60
CA ASP A 145 -3.02 9.34 -23.57
C ASP A 145 -3.82 9.88 -22.37
N THR A 146 -4.51 10.99 -22.57
CA THR A 146 -5.28 11.70 -21.53
C THR A 146 -6.67 11.12 -21.28
N SER A 147 -7.06 10.09 -22.04
CA SER A 147 -8.27 9.32 -21.82
C SER A 147 -7.98 7.85 -22.10
N LEU A 148 -8.56 6.97 -21.30
CA LEU A 148 -8.44 5.53 -21.42
C LEU A 148 -9.79 4.87 -21.16
N SER A 149 -10.19 3.97 -22.05
CA SER A 149 -11.34 3.11 -21.79
C SER A 149 -10.91 1.97 -20.85
N PRO A 150 -11.62 1.72 -19.73
CA PRO A 150 -11.24 0.69 -18.76
C PRO A 150 -11.56 -0.74 -19.22
N VAL A 151 -11.92 -0.93 -20.49
CA VAL A 151 -12.20 -2.26 -21.07
C VAL A 151 -10.99 -2.78 -21.83
N ASN A 152 -10.93 -4.10 -22.03
CA ASN A 152 -9.92 -4.78 -22.85
C ASN A 152 -8.46 -4.46 -22.44
N PRO A 153 -8.05 -4.78 -21.19
CA PRO A 153 -6.66 -4.69 -20.79
C PRO A 153 -5.74 -5.44 -21.77
N THR A 154 -4.56 -4.89 -22.00
CA THR A 154 -3.51 -5.51 -22.84
C THR A 154 -3.01 -6.81 -22.23
N LYS A 155 -2.97 -6.89 -20.89
CA LYS A 155 -2.59 -8.09 -20.15
C LYS A 155 -3.42 -8.21 -18.88
N GLU A 156 -3.75 -9.43 -18.52
CA GLU A 156 -4.37 -9.77 -17.24
C GLU A 156 -3.66 -10.97 -16.64
N PHE A 157 -3.54 -10.97 -15.32
CA PHE A 157 -3.09 -12.15 -14.59
C PHE A 157 -3.62 -12.16 -13.17
N ILE A 158 -3.74 -13.38 -12.66
CA ILE A 158 -4.21 -13.66 -11.32
C ILE A 158 -3.00 -13.86 -10.40
N ALA A 159 -2.82 -12.97 -9.44
CA ALA A 159 -1.79 -13.04 -8.41
C ALA A 159 -2.34 -13.72 -7.16
N ASN A 160 -1.97 -14.97 -6.98
CA ASN A 160 -2.27 -15.78 -5.80
C ASN A 160 -1.41 -15.38 -4.59
N LEU A 161 -1.74 -15.88 -3.41
CA LEU A 161 -0.91 -15.80 -2.21
C LEU A 161 0.58 -16.05 -2.53
N GLY A 162 1.44 -15.14 -2.07
CA GLY A 162 2.89 -15.21 -2.27
C GLY A 162 3.39 -14.76 -3.65
N THR A 163 2.52 -14.51 -4.62
CA THR A 163 2.92 -13.97 -5.94
C THR A 163 3.63 -12.64 -5.75
N ILE A 164 4.78 -12.48 -6.39
CA ILE A 164 5.57 -11.24 -6.41
C ILE A 164 5.48 -10.62 -7.81
N GLY A 165 4.89 -9.43 -7.90
CA GLY A 165 4.76 -8.67 -9.14
C GLY A 165 5.72 -7.49 -9.22
N TYR A 166 5.86 -6.95 -10.43
CA TYR A 166 6.60 -5.72 -10.72
C TYR A 166 5.94 -4.93 -11.83
N ILE A 167 5.90 -3.61 -11.70
CA ILE A 167 5.53 -2.67 -12.76
C ILE A 167 6.24 -1.32 -12.54
N ASP A 168 6.48 -0.61 -13.64
CA ASP A 168 6.78 0.82 -13.65
C ASP A 168 6.09 1.47 -14.86
N ASP A 169 6.22 2.79 -14.99
CA ASP A 169 5.58 3.55 -16.09
C ASP A 169 6.07 3.15 -17.49
N SER A 170 7.22 2.46 -17.63
CA SER A 170 7.68 1.92 -18.91
C SER A 170 6.95 0.63 -19.31
N ASN A 171 6.25 0.00 -18.36
CA ASN A 171 5.46 -1.21 -18.58
C ASN A 171 3.95 -0.93 -18.67
N GLY A 172 3.56 0.35 -18.66
CA GLY A 172 2.19 0.81 -18.76
C GLY A 172 1.57 1.16 -17.41
N VAL A 173 0.24 1.24 -17.39
CA VAL A 173 -0.58 1.52 -16.21
C VAL A 173 -1.37 0.28 -15.82
N HIS A 174 -1.84 0.22 -14.58
CA HIS A 174 -2.60 -0.95 -14.12
C HIS A 174 -3.76 -0.63 -13.20
N CYS A 175 -4.64 -1.61 -13.07
CA CYS A 175 -5.68 -1.70 -12.05
C CYS A 175 -5.50 -3.02 -11.30
N ILE A 176 -5.61 -2.98 -9.98
CA ILE A 176 -5.62 -4.16 -9.12
C ILE A 176 -7.04 -4.36 -8.61
N VAL A 177 -7.55 -5.58 -8.76
CA VAL A 177 -8.92 -5.96 -8.44
C VAL A 177 -8.92 -7.12 -7.45
N ASN A 178 -9.67 -6.99 -6.37
CA ASN A 178 -10.04 -8.14 -5.53
C ASN A 178 -11.34 -8.74 -6.06
N MET A 179 -11.25 -9.85 -6.80
CA MET A 179 -12.41 -10.52 -7.38
C MET A 179 -13.15 -11.43 -6.38
N ALA A 180 -12.63 -11.58 -5.16
CA ALA A 180 -13.18 -12.48 -4.16
C ALA A 180 -14.27 -11.80 -3.30
N ASP A 181 -15.09 -12.63 -2.65
CA ASP A 181 -16.08 -12.22 -1.64
C ASP A 181 -15.47 -11.98 -0.25
N GLU A 182 -14.15 -12.16 -0.12
CA GLU A 182 -13.38 -11.94 1.10
C GLU A 182 -12.30 -10.87 0.89
N ILE A 183 -11.79 -10.34 2.00
CA ILE A 183 -10.67 -9.39 2.00
C ILE A 183 -9.40 -10.06 1.43
N SER A 184 -8.73 -9.35 0.54
CA SER A 184 -7.37 -9.65 0.09
C SER A 184 -6.39 -8.62 0.65
N VAL A 185 -5.13 -9.02 0.86
CA VAL A 185 -4.08 -8.14 1.40
C VAL A 185 -2.83 -8.26 0.54
N SER A 186 -2.25 -7.13 0.16
CA SER A 186 -0.96 -7.10 -0.54
C SER A 186 0.00 -6.07 0.05
N LEU A 187 1.27 -6.44 0.06
CA LEU A 187 2.38 -5.57 0.42
C LEU A 187 2.91 -4.90 -0.85
N HIS A 188 3.11 -3.59 -0.84
CA HIS A 188 3.63 -2.81 -1.97
C HIS A 188 4.87 -2.04 -1.56
N CYS A 189 5.90 -2.07 -2.41
CA CYS A 189 7.13 -1.31 -2.25
C CYS A 189 7.28 -0.38 -3.45
N TYR A 190 7.39 0.93 -3.19
CA TYR A 190 7.58 1.95 -4.22
C TYR A 190 8.93 2.63 -4.06
N ALA A 191 9.72 2.70 -5.14
CA ALA A 191 11.05 3.30 -5.12
C ALA A 191 11.33 4.14 -6.39
N PRO A 192 11.70 5.43 -6.28
CA PRO A 192 11.63 6.24 -5.06
C PRO A 192 10.16 6.39 -4.54
N PRO A 193 9.94 6.91 -3.33
CA PRO A 193 8.61 7.36 -2.93
C PRO A 193 8.05 8.40 -3.91
N TYR A 194 6.74 8.38 -4.12
CA TYR A 194 6.02 9.39 -4.90
C TYR A 194 4.88 9.98 -4.09
N GLN A 195 4.44 11.18 -4.47
CA GLN A 195 3.35 11.90 -3.81
C GLN A 195 2.09 11.99 -4.66
N GLU A 196 2.24 11.83 -5.97
CA GLU A 196 1.16 11.94 -6.93
C GLU A 196 1.42 11.05 -8.13
N CYS A 197 0.36 10.56 -8.76
CA CYS A 197 0.43 9.80 -9.99
C CYS A 197 -0.76 10.10 -10.89
N ALA A 198 -0.59 9.83 -12.18
CA ALA A 198 -1.69 9.84 -13.12
C ALA A 198 -2.64 8.67 -12.83
N CYS A 199 -3.92 8.98 -12.74
CA CYS A 199 -5.01 8.02 -12.60
C CYS A 199 -6.04 8.29 -13.68
N TYR A 200 -6.81 7.28 -14.07
CA TYR A 200 -7.94 7.41 -14.99
C TYR A 200 -9.23 7.20 -14.23
N SER A 201 -10.20 8.09 -14.46
CA SER A 201 -11.54 8.02 -13.86
C SER A 201 -12.29 6.79 -14.38
N ASP A 202 -12.90 6.01 -13.49
CA ASP A 202 -13.73 4.88 -13.89
C ASP A 202 -15.01 5.34 -14.60
N ASP A 203 -15.51 6.54 -14.28
CA ASP A 203 -16.74 7.10 -14.84
C ASP A 203 -16.56 7.70 -16.24
N THR A 204 -15.47 8.46 -16.41
CA THR A 204 -15.24 9.26 -17.64
C THR A 204 -14.10 8.73 -18.50
N GLY A 205 -13.23 7.88 -17.95
CA GLY A 205 -11.98 7.47 -18.57
C GLY A 205 -10.95 8.61 -18.67
N GLU A 206 -11.26 9.82 -18.22
CA GLU A 206 -10.34 10.96 -18.28
C GLU A 206 -9.25 10.85 -17.22
N ILE A 207 -8.06 11.33 -17.57
CA ILE A 207 -6.93 11.38 -16.66
C ILE A 207 -7.14 12.45 -15.58
N PHE A 208 -6.76 12.12 -14.35
CA PHE A 208 -6.65 13.06 -13.24
C PHE A 208 -5.37 12.79 -12.45
N ASN A 209 -4.92 13.78 -11.69
CA ASN A 209 -3.75 13.63 -10.83
C ASN A 209 -4.18 13.16 -9.43
N GLY A 210 -3.93 11.90 -9.12
CA GLY A 210 -4.21 11.30 -7.82
C GLY A 210 -3.10 11.62 -6.82
N LYS A 211 -3.47 12.03 -5.60
CA LYS A 211 -2.52 12.23 -4.50
C LYS A 211 -2.42 10.97 -3.66
N VAL A 212 -1.21 10.60 -3.27
CA VAL A 212 -0.98 9.51 -2.32
C VAL A 212 -1.48 9.94 -0.95
N MET A 213 -2.40 9.14 -0.41
CA MET A 213 -2.95 9.28 0.93
C MET A 213 -2.75 7.96 1.68
N PHE A 214 -2.73 8.04 3.01
CA PHE A 214 -2.65 6.88 3.88
C PHE A 214 -3.80 6.91 4.88
N ASP A 215 -4.34 5.73 5.18
CA ASP A 215 -5.39 5.51 6.18
C ASP A 215 -4.78 5.23 7.56
N SER A 216 -3.57 4.67 7.59
CA SER A 216 -2.78 4.51 8.80
C SER A 216 -1.28 4.70 8.53
N VAL A 217 -0.54 5.06 9.56
CA VAL A 217 0.92 5.20 9.53
C VAL A 217 1.54 4.53 10.75
N GLY A 218 2.53 3.67 10.53
CA GLY A 218 3.25 3.01 11.62
C GLY A 218 2.35 2.15 12.52
N GLY A 219 1.22 1.68 11.99
CA GLY A 219 0.22 0.90 12.72
C GLY A 219 -0.79 1.74 13.50
N GLN A 220 -0.92 3.04 13.22
CA GLN A 220 -1.91 3.94 13.84
C GLN A 220 -2.81 4.58 12.76
N VAL A 221 -4.12 4.49 12.93
CA VAL A 221 -5.11 5.09 12.01
C VAL A 221 -4.99 6.61 12.04
N LEU A 222 -5.01 7.23 10.86
CA LEU A 222 -5.09 8.68 10.75
C LEU A 222 -6.55 9.13 10.89
N HIS A 223 -6.81 10.04 11.84
CA HIS A 223 -8.10 10.72 11.93
C HIS A 223 -8.06 12.01 11.12
N SER A 224 -9.21 12.49 10.65
CA SER A 224 -9.36 13.60 9.68
C SER A 224 -8.67 14.93 10.02
N HIS A 225 -8.11 15.08 11.23
CA HIS A 225 -7.34 16.25 11.66
C HIS A 225 -5.80 16.03 11.63
N ASP A 226 -5.34 14.78 11.51
CA ASP A 226 -3.94 14.38 11.39
C ASP A 226 -3.62 14.03 9.93
N THR A 227 -3.39 15.07 9.13
CA THR A 227 -3.00 14.87 7.72
C THR A 227 -1.60 14.23 7.63
N MET A 228 -1.36 13.43 6.59
CA MET A 228 -0.03 12.90 6.23
C MET A 228 1.05 14.00 6.21
N TYR A 229 0.67 15.23 5.82
CA TYR A 229 1.54 16.40 5.86
C TYR A 229 2.08 16.70 7.27
N ASN A 230 1.22 16.63 8.29
CA ASN A 230 1.61 16.86 9.68
C ASN A 230 2.55 15.76 10.20
N PHE A 231 2.28 14.51 9.85
CA PHE A 231 3.13 13.38 10.26
C PHE A 231 4.53 13.43 9.62
N LEU A 232 4.62 13.58 8.29
CA LEU A 232 5.90 13.65 7.58
C LEU A 232 6.71 14.90 7.96
N ARG A 233 6.05 16.01 8.29
CA ARG A 233 6.70 17.22 8.83
C ARG A 233 7.31 16.93 10.20
N LYS A 234 6.57 16.25 11.08
CA LYS A 234 7.03 15.90 12.43
C LYS A 234 8.22 14.93 12.40
N GLU A 235 8.20 13.90 11.54
CA GLU A 235 9.36 13.01 11.37
C GLU A 235 10.60 13.74 10.86
N LYS A 236 10.45 14.68 9.91
CA LYS A 236 11.57 15.52 9.44
C LYS A 236 12.13 16.41 10.54
N GLU A 237 11.26 16.98 11.37
CA GLU A 237 11.65 17.82 12.52
C GLU A 237 12.38 17.00 13.59
N GLU A 238 11.89 15.81 13.91
CA GLU A 238 12.50 14.89 14.90
C GLU A 238 13.84 14.32 14.39
N ALA A 239 13.95 14.01 13.09
CA ALA A 239 15.21 13.57 12.49
C ALA A 239 16.27 14.68 12.49
N ALA A 240 15.87 15.94 12.26
CA ALA A 240 16.76 17.09 12.33
C ALA A 240 17.27 17.37 13.77
N GLN A 241 16.42 17.12 14.79
CA GLN A 241 16.81 17.29 16.19
C GLN A 241 17.78 16.21 16.70
N LYS A 242 17.78 15.00 16.11
CA LYS A 242 18.72 13.92 16.46
C LYS A 242 20.11 14.08 15.82
N GLN A 243 20.31 15.07 14.96
CA GLN A 243 21.58 15.40 14.32
C GLN A 243 22.31 16.60 14.97
N LEU A 244 21.73 17.17 16.04
CA LEU A 244 22.32 18.22 16.89
C LEU A 244 22.82 17.62 18.21
#